data_AF-A0A0D2QFQ0-F1
#
_entry.id   AF-A0A0D2QFQ0-F1
#
_cell.length_a   1.000
_cell.length_b   1.000
_cell.length_c   1.000
_cell.angle_alpha   90.00
_cell.angle_beta   90.00
_cell.angle_gamma   90.00
#
_symmetry.space_group_name_H-M   'P 1'
#
loop_
_entity.id
_entity.type
_entity.pdbx_description
1 polymer ?
#
loop_
_entity_poly.entity_id
_entity_poly.type
_entity_poly.pdbx_seq_one_letter_code
_entity_poly.pdbx_strand_id
1 'polypeptide(L)'
;MGIRESHTFSAWKWLGFVSAVWVQTISGNNYTFSNYSDAIKTLMNLTQLQLNNLSVAKDVGKAFGLLAGLASDRLPTPVILLIGAIEGLIGYGAQWLVVSQKIHPLPYWQMCIFMCLGGNSTTWMNTAVLVTCIRNFRRNRGPVSGILKGYVGLSTAIFTDLCSALFSDDPARFLVMLAVIPFAVCLVAILFLREIPQSTSVAAEKEEARYFAIFNIVAVVVAVYLLTYDLIGSTNQVFSLVFAVILLILLASPLAVPIYAFVKSWRLVGFEADMERQQPLLKEETTSPPAETKEIITEVAAAASADDATVLVEKTKPVIGEEHTIMEAMQTWDFWVLFTSFLCGVGTGMAVINNMAQIGLALGHADVSIFISLTSIWGFFGRIISGSVSEYFLKSIFHVH
;
A
#
# COMPACT_ATOMS: atom_id res chain seq x y z
N MET A 1 12.97 0.37 32.76
CA MET A 1 12.54 1.39 31.76
C MET A 1 12.43 0.82 30.34
N GLY A 2 13.38 0.03 29.85
CA GLY A 2 13.36 -0.51 28.46
C GLY A 2 12.26 -1.52 28.09
N ILE A 3 11.65 -2.24 29.04
CA ILE A 3 10.57 -3.22 28.76
C ILE A 3 9.23 -2.51 28.46
N ARG A 4 8.95 -1.41 29.17
CA ARG A 4 7.73 -0.62 28.93
C ARG A 4 7.76 0.03 27.54
N GLU A 5 8.93 0.51 27.12
CA GLU A 5 9.16 1.07 25.79
C GLU A 5 8.94 0.02 24.69
N SER A 6 9.54 -1.17 24.80
CA SER A 6 9.45 -2.24 23.78
C SER A 6 8.01 -2.68 23.51
N HIS A 7 7.17 -2.75 24.54
CA HIS A 7 5.77 -3.11 24.42
C HIS A 7 4.90 -2.02 23.79
N THR A 8 5.16 -0.74 24.08
CA THR A 8 4.51 0.37 23.36
C THR A 8 4.91 0.42 21.90
N PHE A 9 6.18 0.14 21.56
CA PHE A 9 6.65 0.08 20.17
C PHE A 9 5.93 -0.99 19.34
N SER A 10 5.54 -2.12 19.94
CA SER A 10 4.78 -3.18 19.26
C SER A 10 3.37 -2.72 18.85
N ALA A 11 2.62 -2.07 19.75
CA ALA A 11 1.28 -1.56 19.44
C ALA A 11 1.31 -0.47 18.35
N TRP A 12 2.28 0.44 18.42
CA TRP A 12 2.49 1.47 17.39
C TRP A 12 2.88 0.87 16.03
N LYS A 13 3.65 -0.22 16.02
CA LYS A 13 3.98 -0.95 14.78
C LYS A 13 2.75 -1.51 14.08
N TRP A 14 1.85 -2.13 14.83
CA TRP A 14 0.59 -2.64 14.27
C TRP A 14 -0.37 -1.53 13.88
N LEU A 15 -0.41 -0.44 14.63
CA LEU A 15 -1.21 0.74 14.26
C LEU A 15 -0.72 1.37 12.94
N GLY A 16 0.60 1.44 12.75
CA GLY A 16 1.21 1.83 11.48
C GLY A 16 0.84 0.88 10.34
N PHE A 17 0.85 -0.44 10.57
CA PHE A 17 0.44 -1.42 9.56
C PHE A 17 -1.06 -1.32 9.20
N VAL A 18 -1.93 -1.13 10.19
CA VAL A 18 -3.37 -0.88 9.94
C VAL A 18 -3.58 0.40 9.13
N SER A 19 -2.83 1.46 9.44
CA SER A 19 -2.87 2.72 8.67
C SER A 19 -2.45 2.50 7.22
N ALA A 20 -1.40 1.69 7.00
CA ALA A 20 -0.97 1.26 5.68
C ALA A 20 -2.06 0.46 4.93
N VAL A 21 -2.77 -0.46 5.60
CA VAL A 21 -3.91 -1.18 5.02
C VAL A 21 -5.02 -0.22 4.57
N TRP A 22 -5.34 0.79 5.39
CA TRP A 22 -6.33 1.82 5.03
C TRP A 22 -5.90 2.65 3.82
N VAL A 23 -4.63 3.08 3.76
CA VAL A 23 -4.10 3.77 2.56
C VAL A 23 -4.20 2.87 1.33
N GLN A 24 -3.86 1.58 1.44
CA GLN A 24 -3.96 0.67 0.29
C GLN A 24 -5.39 0.39 -0.15
N THR A 25 -6.33 0.40 0.80
CA THR A 25 -7.77 0.29 0.53
C THR A 25 -8.30 1.46 -0.30
N ILE A 26 -7.61 2.60 -0.32
CA ILE A 26 -8.02 3.80 -1.09
C ILE A 26 -7.10 4.10 -2.29
N SER A 27 -6.09 3.28 -2.54
CA SER A 27 -4.99 3.54 -3.50
C SER A 27 -5.19 2.90 -4.89
N GLY A 28 -6.28 2.17 -5.15
CA GLY A 28 -6.60 1.64 -6.49
C GLY A 28 -7.66 2.43 -7.26
N ASN A 29 -7.76 3.74 -6.99
CA ASN A 29 -8.52 4.72 -7.78
C ASN A 29 -8.11 4.78 -9.27
N ASN A 30 -6.96 4.21 -9.63
CA ASN A 30 -6.52 4.13 -11.02
C ASN A 30 -7.33 3.13 -11.83
N TYR A 31 -7.87 2.08 -11.21
CA TYR A 31 -8.60 1.04 -11.92
C TYR A 31 -10.10 1.36 -12.03
N THR A 32 -10.53 2.48 -11.47
CA THR A 32 -11.94 2.90 -11.42
C THR A 32 -12.33 3.84 -12.57
N PHE A 33 -11.48 4.00 -13.58
CA PHE A 33 -11.74 4.93 -14.70
C PHE A 33 -13.09 4.62 -15.38
N SER A 34 -13.41 3.34 -15.53
CA SER A 34 -14.67 2.90 -16.13
C SER A 34 -15.91 3.40 -15.38
N ASN A 35 -15.87 3.60 -14.05
CA ASN A 35 -17.02 4.08 -13.27
C ASN A 35 -17.47 5.50 -13.65
N TYR A 36 -16.58 6.32 -14.24
CA TYR A 36 -16.87 7.73 -14.53
C TYR A 36 -16.46 8.19 -15.93
N SER A 37 -15.79 7.32 -16.71
CA SER A 37 -15.27 7.65 -18.04
C SER A 37 -16.35 8.11 -19.03
N ASP A 38 -17.55 7.53 -18.97
CA ASP A 38 -18.64 7.88 -19.87
C ASP A 38 -19.19 9.29 -19.59
N ALA A 39 -19.28 9.70 -18.32
CA ALA A 39 -19.65 11.06 -17.95
C ALA A 39 -18.65 12.09 -18.50
N ILE A 40 -17.35 11.80 -18.41
CA ILE A 40 -16.31 12.65 -19.00
C ILE A 40 -16.44 12.70 -20.52
N LYS A 41 -16.63 11.54 -21.16
CA LYS A 41 -16.77 11.43 -22.62
C LYS A 41 -17.91 12.30 -23.14
N THR A 42 -19.07 12.19 -22.51
CA THR A 42 -20.28 12.91 -22.91
C THR A 42 -20.17 14.41 -22.63
N LEU A 43 -19.75 14.81 -21.42
CA LEU A 43 -19.62 16.22 -21.04
C LEU A 43 -18.59 16.99 -21.87
N MET A 44 -17.49 16.34 -22.24
CA MET A 44 -16.41 16.96 -23.02
C MET A 44 -16.53 16.71 -24.53
N ASN A 45 -17.61 16.05 -24.98
CA ASN A 45 -17.84 15.67 -26.40
C ASN A 45 -16.63 14.94 -27.02
N LEU A 46 -16.07 13.97 -26.32
CA LEU A 46 -14.88 13.24 -26.75
C LEU A 46 -15.21 12.10 -27.69
N THR A 47 -14.35 11.91 -28.70
CA THR A 47 -14.30 10.67 -29.47
C THR A 47 -13.80 9.51 -28.59
N GLN A 48 -14.10 8.26 -29.01
CA GLN A 48 -13.56 7.09 -28.30
C GLN A 48 -12.03 7.07 -28.27
N LEU A 49 -11.39 7.52 -29.36
CA LEU A 49 -9.93 7.63 -29.43
C LEU A 49 -9.38 8.60 -28.38
N GLN A 50 -10.01 9.77 -28.22
CA GLN A 50 -9.63 10.75 -27.20
C GLN A 50 -9.84 10.22 -25.78
N LEU A 51 -10.96 9.53 -25.52
CA LEU A 51 -11.20 8.93 -24.20
C LEU A 51 -10.15 7.85 -23.87
N ASN A 52 -9.82 7.00 -24.83
CA ASN A 52 -8.80 5.97 -24.67
C ASN A 52 -7.44 6.60 -24.36
N ASN A 53 -7.09 7.68 -25.06
CA ASN A 53 -5.86 8.42 -24.80
C ASN A 53 -5.85 9.13 -23.44
N LEU A 54 -7.00 9.58 -22.91
CA LEU A 54 -7.09 10.07 -21.52
C LEU A 54 -6.81 8.96 -20.51
N SER A 55 -7.33 7.76 -20.77
CA SER A 55 -7.04 6.61 -19.92
C SER A 55 -5.56 6.23 -19.96
N VAL A 56 -4.93 6.33 -21.14
CA VAL A 56 -3.47 6.16 -21.26
C VAL A 56 -2.74 7.25 -20.49
N ALA A 57 -3.16 8.51 -20.56
CA ALA A 57 -2.53 9.60 -19.80
C ALA A 57 -2.58 9.36 -18.28
N LYS A 58 -3.71 8.85 -17.77
CA LYS A 58 -3.85 8.37 -16.39
C LYS A 58 -2.85 7.25 -16.07
N ASP A 59 -2.70 6.25 -16.94
CA ASP A 59 -1.75 5.16 -16.75
C ASP A 59 -0.29 5.57 -16.86
N VAL A 60 0.03 6.55 -17.72
CA VAL A 60 1.36 7.17 -17.80
C VAL A 60 1.71 7.84 -16.47
N GLY A 61 0.71 8.39 -15.76
CA GLY A 61 0.85 8.82 -14.36
C GLY A 61 1.52 7.78 -13.48
N LYS A 62 1.21 6.49 -13.67
CA LYS A 62 1.82 5.40 -12.88
C LYS A 62 3.28 5.16 -13.23
N ALA A 63 3.71 5.48 -14.45
CA ALA A 63 5.11 5.34 -14.87
C ALA A 63 6.04 6.33 -14.14
N PHE A 64 5.51 7.49 -13.71
CA PHE A 64 6.24 8.44 -12.86
C PHE A 64 6.51 7.92 -11.44
N GLY A 65 5.99 6.73 -11.08
CA GLY A 65 6.28 6.08 -9.80
C GLY A 65 7.76 5.80 -9.54
N LEU A 66 8.62 5.80 -10.56
CA LEU A 66 10.07 5.77 -10.37
C LEU A 66 10.57 6.94 -9.52
N LEU A 67 9.96 8.13 -9.70
CA LEU A 67 10.30 9.32 -8.93
C LEU A 67 9.92 9.15 -7.46
N ALA A 68 8.76 8.55 -7.18
CA ALA A 68 8.35 8.23 -5.81
C ALA A 68 9.33 7.24 -5.16
N GLY A 69 9.80 6.24 -5.92
CA GLY A 69 10.82 5.28 -5.47
C GLY A 69 12.13 5.97 -5.08
N LEU A 70 12.69 6.79 -5.98
CA LEU A 70 13.92 7.56 -5.72
C LEU A 70 13.76 8.57 -4.57
N ALA A 71 12.57 9.16 -4.45
CA ALA A 71 12.25 10.06 -3.34
C ALA A 71 12.19 9.31 -2.00
N SER A 72 11.80 8.03 -1.98
CA SER A 72 11.70 7.22 -0.75
C SER A 72 13.01 6.91 -0.04
N ASP A 73 14.13 7.11 -0.72
CA ASP A 73 15.47 6.97 -0.14
C ASP A 73 15.93 8.27 0.54
N ARG A 74 15.32 9.42 0.22
CA ARG A 74 15.75 10.74 0.70
C ARG A 74 14.71 11.49 1.52
N LEU A 75 13.43 11.21 1.32
CA LEU A 75 12.32 11.88 1.97
C LEU A 75 11.68 10.98 3.03
N PRO A 76 11.20 11.55 4.14
CA PRO A 76 10.48 10.78 5.15
C PRO A 76 9.08 10.39 4.66
N THR A 77 8.56 9.26 5.15
CA THR A 77 7.25 8.71 4.74
C THR A 77 6.08 9.71 4.76
N PRO A 78 5.93 10.57 5.78
CA PRO A 78 4.88 11.58 5.79
C PRO A 78 4.88 12.52 4.59
N VAL A 79 6.06 12.92 4.11
CA VAL A 79 6.20 13.86 3.00
C VAL A 79 5.78 13.19 1.69
N ILE A 80 6.21 11.94 1.48
CA ILE A 80 5.86 11.13 0.30
C ILE A 80 4.35 10.89 0.25
N LEU A 81 3.75 10.56 1.40
CA LEU A 81 2.31 10.33 1.50
C LEU A 81 1.52 11.62 1.28
N LEU A 82 2.01 12.77 1.77
CA LEU A 82 1.40 14.07 1.55
C LEU A 82 1.44 14.50 0.07
N ILE A 83 2.55 14.25 -0.63
CA ILE A 83 2.65 14.50 -2.08
C ILE A 83 1.56 13.72 -2.80
N GLY A 84 1.47 12.40 -2.55
CA GLY A 84 0.42 11.56 -3.14
C GLY A 84 -0.99 12.06 -2.82
N ALA A 85 -1.26 12.43 -1.57
CA ALA A 85 -2.57 12.93 -1.14
C ALA A 85 -2.97 14.23 -1.87
N ILE A 86 -2.05 15.19 -2.00
CA ILE A 86 -2.30 16.47 -2.68
C ILE A 86 -2.47 16.26 -4.19
N GLU A 87 -1.61 15.44 -4.82
CA GLU A 87 -1.75 15.11 -6.24
C GLU A 87 -3.10 14.45 -6.53
N GLY A 88 -3.55 13.52 -5.67
CA GLY A 88 -4.84 12.86 -5.80
C GLY A 88 -6.00 13.83 -5.64
N LEU A 89 -5.96 14.69 -4.62
CA LEU A 89 -6.98 15.71 -4.37
C LEU A 89 -7.12 16.67 -5.57
N ILE A 90 -6.00 17.13 -6.14
CA ILE A 90 -6.02 18.04 -7.29
C ILE A 90 -6.47 17.29 -8.55
N GLY A 91 -5.92 16.10 -8.81
CA GLY A 91 -6.20 15.32 -10.02
C GLY A 91 -7.66 14.88 -10.13
N TYR A 92 -8.19 14.24 -9.08
CA TYR A 92 -9.60 13.82 -9.05
C TYR A 92 -10.55 14.98 -8.73
N GLY A 93 -10.12 15.98 -7.97
CA GLY A 93 -10.91 17.17 -7.67
C GLY A 93 -11.20 18.01 -8.91
N ALA A 94 -10.22 18.17 -9.82
CA ALA A 94 -10.44 18.85 -11.09
C ALA A 94 -11.44 18.07 -11.98
N GLN A 95 -11.30 16.75 -12.05
CA GLN A 95 -12.25 15.89 -12.78
C GLN A 95 -13.66 16.02 -12.19
N TRP A 96 -13.77 16.00 -10.86
CA TRP A 96 -15.04 16.20 -10.16
C TRP A 96 -15.68 17.55 -10.50
N LEU A 97 -14.92 18.65 -10.52
CA LEU A 97 -15.45 19.98 -10.85
C LEU A 97 -16.05 20.03 -12.26
N VAL A 98 -15.41 19.35 -13.22
CA VAL A 98 -15.92 19.23 -14.60
C VAL A 98 -17.18 18.36 -14.64
N VAL A 99 -17.14 17.18 -14.01
CA VAL A 99 -18.26 16.21 -14.05
C VAL A 99 -19.49 16.71 -13.29
N SER A 100 -19.29 17.46 -12.20
CA SER A 100 -20.36 18.14 -11.46
C SER A 100 -20.83 19.45 -12.09
N GLN A 101 -20.30 19.81 -13.27
CA GLN A 101 -20.63 21.04 -14.02
C GLN A 101 -20.44 22.32 -13.20
N LYS A 102 -19.54 22.31 -12.19
CA LYS A 102 -19.19 23.50 -11.41
C LYS A 102 -18.27 24.44 -12.17
N ILE A 103 -17.52 23.89 -13.12
CA ILE A 103 -16.71 24.63 -14.08
C ILE A 103 -17.05 24.18 -15.50
N HIS A 104 -16.71 25.01 -16.48
CA HIS A 104 -16.78 24.60 -17.88
C HIS A 104 -15.80 23.46 -18.18
N PRO A 105 -16.12 22.57 -19.14
CA PRO A 105 -15.21 21.52 -19.59
C PRO A 105 -13.82 22.05 -19.89
N LEU A 106 -12.81 21.44 -19.26
CA LEU A 106 -11.43 21.83 -19.46
C LEU A 106 -10.97 21.50 -20.90
N PRO A 107 -10.04 22.27 -21.47
CA PRO A 107 -9.33 21.84 -22.67
C PRO A 107 -8.74 20.44 -22.51
N TYR A 108 -8.80 19.64 -23.58
CA TYR A 108 -8.39 18.23 -23.58
C TYR A 108 -7.00 17.99 -22.94
N TRP A 109 -6.01 18.83 -23.26
CA TRP A 109 -4.66 18.70 -22.71
C TRP A 109 -4.59 18.93 -21.19
N GLN A 110 -5.42 19.82 -20.64
CA GLN A 110 -5.49 20.04 -19.20
C GLN A 110 -6.09 18.82 -18.51
N MET A 111 -7.12 18.22 -19.12
CA MET A 111 -7.71 16.98 -18.63
C MET A 111 -6.68 15.84 -18.62
N CYS A 112 -5.82 15.73 -19.64
CA CYS A 112 -4.71 14.77 -19.64
C CYS A 112 -3.76 14.96 -18.45
N ILE A 113 -3.45 16.21 -18.08
CA ILE A 113 -2.58 16.51 -16.93
C ILE A 113 -3.25 16.09 -15.63
N PHE A 114 -4.52 16.43 -15.41
CA PHE A 114 -5.24 16.06 -14.19
C PHE A 114 -5.47 14.54 -14.09
N MET A 115 -5.68 13.86 -15.22
CA MET A 115 -5.71 12.40 -15.29
C MET A 115 -4.37 11.79 -14.89
N CYS A 116 -3.27 12.30 -15.44
CA CYS A 116 -1.91 11.87 -15.12
C CYS A 116 -1.61 12.10 -13.63
N LEU A 117 -1.97 13.27 -13.08
CA LEU A 117 -1.77 13.62 -11.68
C LEU A 117 -2.56 12.70 -10.74
N GLY A 118 -3.84 12.45 -11.04
CA GLY A 118 -4.66 11.48 -10.32
C GLY A 118 -4.05 10.08 -10.39
N GLY A 119 -3.55 9.67 -11.56
CA GLY A 119 -2.86 8.41 -11.73
C GLY A 119 -1.56 8.30 -10.91
N ASN A 120 -0.75 9.35 -10.92
CA ASN A 120 0.54 9.42 -10.22
C ASN A 120 0.38 9.37 -8.70
N SER A 121 -0.70 9.97 -8.16
CA SER A 121 -1.00 9.99 -6.72
C SER A 121 -0.89 8.61 -6.04
N THR A 122 -1.37 7.56 -6.72
CA THR A 122 -1.31 6.19 -6.21
C THR A 122 0.10 5.67 -6.07
N THR A 123 1.03 6.08 -6.92
CA THR A 123 2.40 5.57 -6.88
C THR A 123 3.14 6.11 -5.66
N TRP A 124 2.90 7.38 -5.33
CA TRP A 124 3.38 8.01 -4.09
C TRP A 124 2.83 7.31 -2.86
N MET A 125 1.50 7.10 -2.80
CA MET A 125 0.84 6.41 -1.68
C MET A 125 1.36 4.97 -1.53
N ASN A 126 1.41 4.20 -2.63
CA ASN A 126 1.91 2.83 -2.64
C ASN A 126 3.37 2.76 -2.19
N THR A 127 4.22 3.66 -2.68
CA THR A 127 5.64 3.66 -2.34
C THR A 127 5.84 3.99 -0.86
N ALA A 128 5.20 5.05 -0.35
CA ALA A 128 5.28 5.43 1.05
C ALA A 128 4.91 4.25 1.97
N VAL A 129 3.79 3.59 1.68
CA VAL A 129 3.31 2.47 2.48
C VAL A 129 4.20 1.24 2.36
N LEU A 130 4.50 0.81 1.14
CA LEU A 130 5.20 -0.45 0.91
C LEU A 130 6.64 -0.39 1.43
N VAL A 131 7.36 0.69 1.16
CA VAL A 131 8.75 0.87 1.61
C VAL A 131 8.81 0.89 3.13
N THR A 132 7.96 1.69 3.79
CA THR A 132 7.93 1.79 5.25
C THR A 132 7.52 0.47 5.90
N CYS A 133 6.50 -0.22 5.40
CA CYS A 133 6.09 -1.50 5.97
C CYS A 133 7.13 -2.60 5.76
N ILE A 134 7.79 -2.67 4.59
CA ILE A 134 8.88 -3.63 4.36
C ILE A 134 10.08 -3.33 5.29
N ARG A 135 10.41 -2.06 5.52
CA ARG A 135 11.44 -1.64 6.49
C ARG A 135 11.05 -2.02 7.93
N ASN A 136 9.77 -1.91 8.31
CA ASN A 136 9.28 -2.29 9.64
C ASN A 136 9.22 -3.82 9.84
N PHE A 137 9.00 -4.59 8.78
CA PHE A 137 8.81 -6.05 8.82
C PHE A 137 9.79 -6.77 7.89
N ARG A 138 11.09 -6.49 8.02
CA ARG A 138 12.15 -7.02 7.13
C ARG A 138 12.21 -8.55 7.03
N ARG A 139 11.71 -9.27 8.02
CA ARG A 139 11.68 -10.74 8.06
C ARG A 139 10.43 -11.32 7.38
N ASN A 140 9.32 -10.58 7.43
CA ASN A 140 8.00 -10.95 6.91
C ASN A 140 7.63 -10.09 5.69
N ARG A 141 8.58 -9.85 4.77
CA ARG A 141 8.36 -8.96 3.60
C ARG A 141 7.30 -9.51 2.65
N GLY A 142 7.25 -10.83 2.49
CA GLY A 142 6.29 -11.54 1.62
C GLY A 142 4.84 -11.29 2.05
N PRO A 143 4.44 -11.66 3.28
CA PRO A 143 3.08 -11.46 3.76
C PRO A 143 2.66 -9.99 3.79
N VAL A 144 3.58 -9.10 4.18
CA VAL A 144 3.34 -7.64 4.20
C VAL A 144 3.03 -7.11 2.82
N SER A 145 3.88 -7.40 1.83
CA SER A 145 3.66 -6.98 0.44
C SER A 145 2.39 -7.58 -0.13
N GLY A 146 2.13 -8.87 0.13
CA GLY A 146 0.94 -9.58 -0.32
C GLY A 146 -0.36 -8.97 0.21
N ILE A 147 -0.47 -8.76 1.51
CA ILE A 147 -1.66 -8.17 2.14
C ILE A 147 -1.89 -6.75 1.63
N LEU A 148 -0.84 -5.91 1.65
CA LEU A 148 -0.94 -4.50 1.22
C LEU A 148 -1.34 -4.39 -0.25
N LYS A 149 -0.70 -5.14 -1.15
CA LYS A 149 -1.09 -5.20 -2.57
C LYS A 149 -2.45 -5.83 -2.77
N GLY A 150 -2.85 -6.76 -1.90
CA GLY A 150 -4.19 -7.31 -1.86
C GLY A 150 -5.24 -6.22 -1.67
N TYR A 151 -5.11 -5.37 -0.65
CA TYR A 151 -6.04 -4.27 -0.43
C TYR A 151 -6.07 -3.25 -1.58
N VAL A 152 -4.93 -3.00 -2.25
CA VAL A 152 -4.95 -2.24 -3.52
C VAL A 152 -5.83 -2.94 -4.56
N GLY A 153 -5.75 -4.26 -4.65
CA GLY A 153 -6.61 -5.07 -5.51
C GLY A 153 -8.09 -4.96 -5.18
N LEU A 154 -8.48 -4.90 -3.90
CA LEU A 154 -9.87 -4.77 -3.44
C LEU A 154 -10.42 -3.33 -3.50
N SER A 155 -9.55 -2.32 -3.49
CA SER A 155 -9.96 -0.92 -3.39
C SER A 155 -10.97 -0.47 -4.45
N THR A 156 -10.86 -0.99 -5.68
CA THR A 156 -11.75 -0.65 -6.80
C THR A 156 -13.16 -1.18 -6.58
N ALA A 157 -13.30 -2.43 -6.13
CA ALA A 157 -14.57 -3.00 -5.68
C ALA A 157 -15.16 -2.19 -4.52
N ILE A 158 -14.34 -1.88 -3.50
CA ILE A 158 -14.79 -1.11 -2.33
C ILE A 158 -15.35 0.26 -2.74
N PHE A 159 -14.68 1.01 -3.61
CA PHE A 159 -15.18 2.30 -4.10
C PHE A 159 -16.45 2.14 -4.96
N THR A 160 -16.46 1.14 -5.85
CA THR A 160 -17.60 0.88 -6.75
C THR A 160 -18.84 0.53 -5.95
N ASP A 161 -18.73 -0.43 -5.04
CA ASP A 161 -19.87 -0.94 -4.26
C ASP A 161 -20.37 0.09 -3.24
N LEU A 162 -19.46 0.84 -2.60
CA LEU A 162 -19.87 1.94 -1.71
C LEU A 162 -20.61 3.04 -2.48
N CYS A 163 -20.17 3.35 -3.70
CA CYS A 163 -20.84 4.36 -4.51
C CYS A 163 -22.19 3.87 -5.03
N SER A 164 -22.28 2.63 -5.49
CA SER A 164 -23.55 2.02 -5.87
C SER A 164 -24.51 2.04 -4.68
N ALA A 165 -24.04 1.61 -3.51
CA ALA A 165 -24.86 1.49 -2.30
C ALA A 165 -25.31 2.83 -1.70
N LEU A 166 -24.46 3.85 -1.67
CA LEU A 166 -24.72 5.13 -1.00
C LEU A 166 -25.19 6.23 -1.95
N PHE A 167 -24.80 6.15 -3.22
CA PHE A 167 -24.91 7.25 -4.16
C PHE A 167 -25.55 6.87 -5.50
N SER A 168 -25.99 5.63 -5.67
CA SER A 168 -26.67 5.14 -6.88
C SER A 168 -25.84 5.35 -8.15
N ASP A 169 -24.54 5.04 -8.05
CA ASP A 169 -23.60 5.06 -9.18
C ASP A 169 -23.42 6.44 -9.86
N ASP A 170 -23.68 7.54 -9.11
CA ASP A 170 -23.45 8.90 -9.61
C ASP A 170 -21.96 9.21 -9.84
N PRO A 171 -21.53 9.52 -11.08
CA PRO A 171 -20.11 9.73 -11.41
C PRO A 171 -19.46 10.91 -10.71
N ALA A 172 -20.22 11.97 -10.41
CA ALA A 172 -19.70 13.14 -9.69
C ALA A 172 -19.41 12.79 -8.22
N ARG A 173 -20.35 12.10 -7.55
CA ARG A 173 -20.17 11.60 -6.18
C ARG A 173 -19.04 10.59 -6.10
N PHE A 174 -18.88 9.73 -7.11
CA PHE A 174 -17.75 8.83 -7.22
C PHE A 174 -16.42 9.59 -7.27
N LEU A 175 -16.29 10.61 -8.12
CA LEU A 175 -15.06 11.40 -8.25
C LEU A 175 -14.71 12.19 -6.99
N VAL A 176 -15.70 12.77 -6.28
CA VAL A 176 -15.41 13.44 -5.01
C VAL A 176 -15.00 12.45 -3.90
N MET A 177 -15.54 11.22 -3.90
CA MET A 177 -15.03 10.16 -3.02
C MET A 177 -13.55 9.87 -3.30
N LEU A 178 -13.16 9.74 -4.59
CA LEU A 178 -11.76 9.53 -4.99
C LEU A 178 -10.85 10.72 -4.67
N ALA A 179 -11.37 11.94 -4.57
CA ALA A 179 -10.58 13.11 -4.21
C ALA A 179 -10.43 13.26 -2.68
N VAL A 180 -11.55 13.16 -1.94
CA VAL A 180 -11.61 13.53 -0.52
C VAL A 180 -11.22 12.38 0.39
N ILE A 181 -11.68 11.15 0.12
CA ILE A 181 -11.43 10.01 1.01
C ILE A 181 -9.93 9.65 1.03
N PRO A 182 -9.24 9.48 -0.12
CA PRO A 182 -7.79 9.31 -0.14
C PRO A 182 -7.03 10.40 0.62
N PHE A 183 -7.40 11.67 0.42
CA PHE A 183 -6.76 12.80 1.08
C PHE A 183 -6.91 12.72 2.61
N ALA A 184 -8.13 12.50 3.10
CA ALA A 184 -8.41 12.39 4.53
C ALA A 184 -7.70 11.18 5.17
N VAL A 185 -7.74 10.01 4.52
CA VAL A 185 -7.07 8.80 5.00
C VAL A 185 -5.54 9.00 5.06
N CYS A 186 -4.96 9.65 4.05
CA CYS A 186 -3.53 9.96 4.04
C CYS A 186 -3.14 10.92 5.17
N LEU A 187 -3.92 11.97 5.44
CA LEU A 187 -3.65 12.91 6.55
C LEU A 187 -3.64 12.20 7.91
N VAL A 188 -4.57 11.27 8.12
CA VAL A 188 -4.59 10.45 9.35
C VAL A 188 -3.40 9.49 9.38
N ALA A 189 -3.10 8.83 8.26
CA ALA A 189 -2.01 7.86 8.17
C ALA A 189 -0.63 8.49 8.39
N ILE A 190 -0.42 9.77 8.05
CA ILE A 190 0.83 10.50 8.36
C ILE A 190 1.18 10.46 9.86
N LEU A 191 0.18 10.42 10.74
CA LEU A 191 0.41 10.41 12.19
C LEU A 191 0.96 9.07 12.68
N PHE A 192 0.49 7.96 12.08
CA PHE A 192 0.70 6.60 12.58
C PHE A 192 1.71 5.79 11.75
N LEU A 193 1.86 6.09 10.46
CA LEU A 193 2.75 5.38 9.56
C LEU A 193 4.18 5.93 9.71
N ARG A 194 4.93 5.36 10.64
CA ARG A 194 6.33 5.69 10.90
C ARG A 194 7.22 4.46 10.80
N GLU A 195 8.47 4.70 10.44
CA GLU A 195 9.51 3.67 10.55
C GLU A 195 9.83 3.43 12.03
N ILE A 196 9.82 2.17 12.45
CA ILE A 196 10.04 1.79 13.86
C ILE A 196 11.28 0.88 13.93
N PRO A 197 12.24 1.16 14.85
CA PRO A 197 13.41 0.31 15.08
C PRO A 197 13.03 -1.12 15.47
N GLN A 198 13.82 -2.10 15.05
CA GLN A 198 13.50 -3.52 15.25
C GLN A 198 13.65 -4.00 16.70
N SER A 199 12.80 -4.95 17.10
CA SER A 199 12.98 -5.78 18.30
C SER A 199 13.41 -7.20 17.89
N THR A 200 14.58 -7.66 18.36
CA THR A 200 15.30 -8.84 17.86
C THR A 200 14.91 -10.19 18.52
N SER A 201 13.62 -10.43 18.82
CA SER A 201 13.20 -11.65 19.54
C SER A 201 12.46 -12.66 18.65
N VAL A 202 12.86 -13.94 18.72
CA VAL A 202 12.21 -15.06 18.00
C VAL A 202 10.76 -15.27 18.45
N ALA A 203 10.42 -14.97 19.70
CA ALA A 203 9.03 -15.04 20.18
C ALA A 203 8.12 -14.01 19.50
N ALA A 204 8.67 -12.85 19.13
CA ALA A 204 7.95 -11.83 18.39
C ALA A 204 7.62 -12.29 16.95
N GLU A 205 8.45 -13.13 16.35
CA GLU A 205 8.27 -13.62 14.97
C GLU A 205 7.04 -14.51 14.81
N LYS A 206 6.81 -15.45 15.74
CA LYS A 206 5.62 -16.31 15.72
C LYS A 206 4.33 -15.52 15.98
N GLU A 207 4.42 -14.49 16.82
CA GLU A 207 3.30 -13.59 17.09
C GLU A 207 2.98 -12.72 15.86
N GLU A 208 3.99 -12.19 15.15
CA GLU A 208 3.81 -11.47 13.89
C GLU A 208 3.12 -12.32 12.82
N ALA A 209 3.57 -13.56 12.62
CA ALA A 209 2.97 -14.48 11.64
C ALA A 209 1.47 -14.72 11.95
N ARG A 210 1.11 -14.86 13.23
CA ARG A 210 -0.30 -15.00 13.65
C ARG A 210 -1.11 -13.75 13.33
N TYR A 211 -0.58 -12.56 13.59
CA TYR A 211 -1.27 -11.32 13.25
C TYR A 211 -1.44 -11.17 11.73
N PHE A 212 -0.42 -11.45 10.93
CA PHE A 212 -0.55 -11.44 9.47
C PHE A 212 -1.61 -12.43 8.95
N ALA A 213 -1.71 -13.63 9.55
CA ALA A 213 -2.78 -14.56 9.23
C ALA A 213 -4.17 -13.97 9.50
N ILE A 214 -4.35 -13.24 10.61
CA ILE A 214 -5.61 -12.54 10.93
C ILE A 214 -5.91 -11.48 9.86
N PHE A 215 -4.95 -10.62 9.51
CA PHE A 215 -5.13 -9.61 8.45
C PHE A 215 -5.53 -10.23 7.11
N ASN A 216 -4.92 -11.36 6.75
CA ASN A 216 -5.23 -12.05 5.51
C ASN A 216 -6.64 -12.67 5.54
N ILE A 217 -7.04 -13.29 6.66
CA ILE A 217 -8.41 -13.81 6.84
C ILE A 217 -9.42 -12.68 6.70
N VAL A 218 -9.19 -11.53 7.34
CA VAL A 218 -10.07 -10.36 7.20
C VAL A 218 -10.15 -9.89 5.74
N ALA A 219 -9.02 -9.83 5.04
CA ALA A 219 -9.01 -9.44 3.62
C ALA A 219 -9.83 -10.39 2.74
N VAL A 220 -9.74 -11.71 2.99
CA VAL A 220 -10.56 -12.72 2.29
C VAL A 220 -12.04 -12.57 2.64
N VAL A 221 -12.38 -12.32 3.91
CA VAL A 221 -13.77 -12.07 4.32
C VAL A 221 -14.33 -10.83 3.63
N VAL A 222 -13.57 -9.73 3.57
CA VAL A 222 -13.96 -8.52 2.82
C VAL A 222 -14.18 -8.85 1.34
N ALA A 223 -13.27 -9.59 0.70
CA ALA A 223 -13.39 -9.96 -0.70
C ALA A 223 -14.65 -10.79 -0.98
N VAL A 224 -14.94 -11.79 -0.14
CA VAL A 224 -16.15 -12.62 -0.25
C VAL A 224 -17.40 -11.77 0.03
N TYR A 225 -17.34 -10.84 0.98
CA TYR A 225 -18.45 -9.96 1.29
C TYR A 225 -18.83 -9.04 0.13
N LEU A 226 -17.84 -8.40 -0.52
CA LEU A 226 -18.04 -7.63 -1.75
C LEU A 226 -18.64 -8.50 -2.85
N LEU A 227 -18.05 -9.69 -3.08
CA LEU A 227 -18.54 -10.64 -4.08
C LEU A 227 -20.00 -11.04 -3.84
N THR A 228 -20.41 -11.25 -2.58
CA THR A 228 -21.81 -11.57 -2.29
C THR A 228 -22.76 -10.42 -2.61
N TYR A 229 -22.35 -9.17 -2.37
CA TYR A 229 -23.17 -8.01 -2.71
C TYR A 229 -23.34 -7.85 -4.23
N ASP A 230 -22.25 -8.01 -4.98
CA ASP A 230 -22.24 -8.01 -6.44
C ASP A 230 -23.18 -9.07 -7.04
N LEU A 231 -23.17 -10.28 -6.49
CA LEU A 231 -23.96 -11.40 -7.02
C LEU A 231 -25.44 -11.34 -6.63
N ILE A 232 -25.74 -10.85 -5.43
CA ILE A 232 -27.13 -10.73 -4.97
C ILE A 232 -27.83 -9.62 -5.76
N GLY A 233 -27.13 -8.49 -5.96
CA GLY A 233 -27.72 -7.27 -6.50
C GLY A 233 -28.77 -6.70 -5.55
N SER A 234 -28.83 -5.38 -5.37
CA SER A 234 -29.83 -4.80 -4.48
C SER A 234 -30.57 -3.64 -5.11
N THR A 235 -31.90 -3.72 -5.08
CA THR A 235 -32.80 -2.61 -5.44
C THR A 235 -33.31 -1.87 -4.20
N ASN A 236 -33.05 -2.40 -2.99
CA ASN A 236 -33.55 -1.84 -1.74
C ASN A 236 -32.46 -1.01 -1.02
N GLN A 237 -32.72 0.29 -0.89
CA GLN A 237 -31.82 1.25 -0.24
C GLN A 237 -31.44 0.85 1.20
N VAL A 238 -32.34 0.22 1.95
CA VAL A 238 -32.03 -0.23 3.33
C VAL A 238 -30.99 -1.35 3.31
N PHE A 239 -31.12 -2.29 2.37
CA PHE A 239 -30.16 -3.38 2.22
C PHE A 239 -28.78 -2.82 1.82
N SER A 240 -28.73 -1.90 0.86
CA SER A 240 -27.49 -1.26 0.41
C SER A 240 -26.82 -0.46 1.54
N LEU A 241 -27.60 0.24 2.37
CA LEU A 241 -27.08 0.97 3.51
C LEU A 241 -26.52 0.03 4.58
N VAL A 242 -27.25 -1.05 4.91
CA VAL A 242 -26.78 -2.07 5.85
C VAL A 242 -25.49 -2.72 5.33
N PHE A 243 -25.42 -3.00 4.03
CA PHE A 243 -24.20 -3.50 3.39
C PHE A 243 -23.02 -2.54 3.57
N ALA A 244 -23.20 -1.26 3.26
CA ALA A 244 -22.15 -0.25 3.40
C ALA A 244 -21.66 -0.13 4.85
N VAL A 245 -22.57 -0.14 5.82
CA VAL A 245 -22.23 -0.10 7.25
C VAL A 245 -21.41 -1.33 7.66
N ILE A 246 -21.84 -2.53 7.28
CA ILE A 246 -21.11 -3.78 7.59
C ILE A 246 -19.74 -3.78 6.91
N LEU A 247 -19.64 -3.35 5.65
CA LEU A 247 -18.37 -3.23 4.93
C LEU A 247 -17.40 -2.30 5.68
N LEU A 248 -17.85 -1.14 6.13
CA LEU A 248 -17.03 -0.20 6.90
C LEU A 248 -16.57 -0.80 8.24
N ILE A 249 -17.43 -1.58 8.92
CA ILE A 249 -17.06 -2.31 10.14
C ILE A 249 -16.00 -3.38 9.84
N LEU A 250 -16.17 -4.15 8.75
CA LEU A 250 -15.19 -5.15 8.33
C LEU A 250 -13.83 -4.53 7.99
N LEU A 251 -13.82 -3.38 7.31
CA LEU A 251 -12.59 -2.62 7.01
C LEU A 251 -11.95 -2.02 8.27
N ALA A 252 -12.73 -1.69 9.29
CA ALA A 252 -12.23 -1.22 10.58
C ALA A 252 -11.74 -2.35 11.50
N SER A 253 -12.20 -3.59 11.29
CA SER A 253 -11.86 -4.75 12.13
C SER A 253 -10.35 -5.00 12.36
N PRO A 254 -9.41 -4.71 11.42
CA PRO A 254 -7.99 -4.88 11.66
C PRO A 254 -7.43 -4.01 12.81
N LEU A 255 -8.14 -2.94 13.23
CA LEU A 255 -7.80 -2.15 14.43
C LEU A 255 -7.85 -2.99 15.71
N ALA A 256 -8.54 -4.13 15.73
CA ALA A 256 -8.54 -5.03 16.88
C ALA A 256 -7.14 -5.54 17.23
N VAL A 257 -6.24 -5.69 16.25
CA VAL A 257 -4.87 -6.17 16.47
C VAL A 257 -4.03 -5.19 17.32
N PRO A 258 -3.86 -3.90 16.95
CA PRO A 258 -3.13 -2.96 17.80
C PRO A 258 -3.82 -2.71 19.15
N ILE A 259 -5.16 -2.74 19.22
CA ILE A 259 -5.89 -2.62 20.49
C ILE A 259 -5.56 -3.81 21.40
N TYR A 260 -5.61 -5.04 20.88
CA TYR A 260 -5.23 -6.24 21.63
C TYR A 260 -3.77 -6.19 22.08
N ALA A 261 -2.85 -5.78 21.20
CA ALA A 261 -1.44 -5.64 21.53
C ALA A 261 -1.22 -4.61 22.65
N PHE A 262 -1.96 -3.49 22.63
CA PHE A 262 -1.93 -2.46 23.67
C PHE A 262 -2.52 -2.93 25.00
N VAL A 263 -3.65 -3.67 24.98
CA VAL A 263 -4.25 -4.22 26.20
C VAL A 263 -3.35 -5.30 26.81
N LYS A 264 -2.76 -6.16 25.97
CA LYS A 264 -1.80 -7.19 26.40
C LYS A 264 -0.58 -6.56 27.06
N SER A 265 0.00 -5.52 26.46
CA SER A 265 1.14 -4.82 27.06
C SER A 265 0.77 -4.13 28.38
N TRP A 266 -0.37 -3.47 28.44
CA TRP A 266 -0.85 -2.81 29.66
C TRP A 266 -1.01 -3.80 30.82
N ARG A 267 -1.59 -4.98 30.56
CA ARG A 267 -1.77 -6.02 31.59
C ARG A 267 -0.46 -6.61 32.07
N LEU A 268 0.50 -6.84 31.17
CA LEU A 268 1.81 -7.38 31.54
C LEU A 268 2.60 -6.38 32.40
N VAL A 269 2.59 -5.09 32.05
CA VAL A 269 3.22 -4.03 32.85
C VAL A 269 2.55 -3.89 34.22
N GLY A 270 1.22 -4.02 34.30
CA GLY A 270 0.49 -4.02 35.57
C GLY A 270 0.87 -5.20 36.47
N PHE A 271 0.99 -6.40 35.90
CA PHE A 271 1.35 -7.61 36.63
C PHE A 271 2.81 -7.59 37.14
N GLU A 272 3.75 -7.07 36.34
CA GLU A 272 5.14 -6.87 36.76
C GLU A 272 5.26 -5.82 37.88
N ALA A 273 4.51 -4.72 37.80
CA ALA A 273 4.50 -3.69 38.84
C ALA A 273 3.96 -4.23 40.19
N ASP A 274 3.00 -5.16 40.14
CA ASP A 274 2.49 -5.84 41.33
C ASP A 274 3.50 -6.86 41.90
N MET A 275 4.26 -7.54 41.03
CA MET A 275 5.35 -8.44 41.44
C MET A 275 6.56 -7.70 42.05
N GLU A 276 6.99 -6.58 41.46
CA GLU A 276 8.07 -5.75 42.02
C GLU A 276 7.65 -5.14 43.38
N ARG A 277 6.37 -4.83 43.59
CA ARG A 277 5.83 -4.42 44.89
C ARG A 277 5.87 -5.52 45.96
N GLN A 278 5.92 -6.79 45.58
CA GLN A 278 6.03 -7.91 46.51
C GLN A 278 7.50 -8.30 46.83
N GLN A 279 8.48 -7.83 46.04
CA GLN A 279 9.91 -8.11 46.24
C GLN A 279 10.77 -7.09 47.05
N PRO A 280 10.29 -6.01 47.73
CA PRO A 280 11.20 -5.10 48.43
C PRO A 280 11.85 -5.65 49.72
N LEU A 281 11.56 -6.89 50.16
CA LEU A 281 11.97 -7.37 51.50
C LEU A 281 13.26 -8.22 51.55
N LEU A 282 14.04 -8.31 50.47
CA LEU A 282 15.30 -9.07 50.46
C LEU A 282 16.43 -8.29 49.76
N LYS A 283 16.74 -7.08 50.23
CA LYS A 283 18.01 -6.39 49.91
C LYS A 283 18.48 -5.50 51.07
N GLU A 284 19.14 -6.14 52.02
CA GLU A 284 20.20 -5.63 52.92
C GLU A 284 21.20 -6.80 53.00
N GLU A 285 22.51 -6.68 53.04
CA GLU A 285 23.50 -5.61 53.06
C GLU A 285 24.83 -6.34 52.74
N THR A 286 25.68 -5.84 51.84
CA THR A 286 27.13 -5.92 52.07
C THR A 286 27.85 -4.79 51.33
N THR A 287 28.28 -3.81 52.12
CA THR A 287 29.19 -2.69 51.85
C THR A 287 30.65 -3.21 51.87
N SER A 288 31.41 -3.14 50.75
CA SER A 288 32.42 -2.12 50.35
C SER A 288 33.85 -2.39 50.88
N PRO A 289 34.98 -1.79 50.40
CA PRO A 289 35.34 -1.08 49.15
C PRO A 289 36.76 -1.51 48.60
N PRO A 290 37.66 -0.64 48.05
CA PRO A 290 37.94 -0.48 46.62
C PRO A 290 39.39 -0.84 46.21
N ALA A 291 39.65 -1.07 44.92
CA ALA A 291 41.01 -1.00 44.38
C ALA A 291 41.04 -0.49 42.93
N GLU A 292 41.73 0.63 42.77
CA GLU A 292 42.17 1.27 41.53
C GLU A 292 43.15 0.37 40.75
N THR A 293 43.23 0.52 39.43
CA THR A 293 44.47 0.89 38.69
C THR A 293 44.33 0.68 37.16
N LYS A 294 44.41 1.82 36.44
CA LYS A 294 45.04 2.12 35.12
C LYS A 294 44.73 1.24 33.89
N GLU A 295 44.11 1.81 32.85
CA GLU A 295 44.75 2.51 31.71
C GLU A 295 45.82 1.71 30.97
N ILE A 296 45.53 1.32 29.72
CA ILE A 296 46.40 1.49 28.53
C ILE A 296 45.48 1.66 27.31
N ILE A 297 45.54 2.84 26.70
CA ILE A 297 45.07 3.18 25.35
C ILE A 297 46.29 3.06 24.45
N THR A 298 46.23 2.31 23.34
CA THR A 298 47.08 2.58 22.17
C THR A 298 46.44 2.06 20.88
N GLU A 299 46.08 3.01 20.02
CA GLU A 299 46.24 3.08 18.56
C GLU A 299 46.13 1.78 17.73
N VAL A 300 45.24 1.78 16.73
CA VAL A 300 45.65 2.00 15.32
C VAL A 300 44.44 2.55 14.54
N ALA A 301 44.49 3.84 14.24
CA ALA A 301 43.79 4.46 13.12
C ALA A 301 44.78 5.41 12.44
N ALA A 302 44.67 5.51 11.11
CA ALA A 302 45.40 6.38 10.19
C ALA A 302 46.72 5.85 9.58
N ALA A 303 46.58 5.26 8.39
CA ALA A 303 47.46 5.52 7.27
C ALA A 303 46.61 5.57 5.97
N ALA A 304 46.05 6.75 5.68
CA ALA A 304 45.93 7.23 4.30
C ALA A 304 47.37 7.58 3.86
N SER A 305 47.84 7.43 2.63
CA SER A 305 47.24 7.58 1.31
C SER A 305 48.29 7.21 0.25
N ALA A 306 47.83 6.93 -0.96
CA ALA A 306 48.55 6.93 -2.24
C ALA A 306 49.43 5.72 -2.56
N ASP A 307 48.95 4.85 -3.43
CA ASP A 307 49.55 4.85 -4.76
C ASP A 307 48.55 4.45 -5.85
N ASP A 308 48.72 5.13 -6.98
CA ASP A 308 47.90 5.16 -8.18
C ASP A 308 48.28 3.95 -9.06
N ALA A 309 47.33 3.06 -9.33
CA ALA A 309 47.49 2.04 -10.37
C ALA A 309 46.13 1.70 -10.96
N THR A 310 45.82 2.39 -12.06
CA THR A 310 44.77 2.08 -13.02
C THR A 310 44.82 0.61 -13.45
N VAL A 311 44.06 -0.24 -12.79
CA VAL A 311 43.68 -1.56 -13.31
C VAL A 311 42.24 -1.44 -13.76
N LEU A 312 42.04 -1.47 -15.08
CA LEU A 312 40.73 -1.55 -15.72
C LEU A 312 40.04 -2.82 -15.21
N VAL A 313 39.21 -2.68 -14.17
CA VAL A 313 38.34 -3.75 -13.69
C VAL A 313 37.32 -4.00 -14.80
N GLU A 314 37.58 -5.05 -15.56
CA GLU A 314 36.66 -5.62 -16.53
C GLU A 314 35.32 -5.86 -15.81
N LYS A 315 34.30 -5.07 -16.18
CA LYS A 315 32.95 -5.14 -15.63
C LYS A 315 32.41 -6.55 -15.83
N THR A 316 32.57 -7.37 -14.82
CA THR A 316 31.99 -8.70 -14.78
C THR A 316 30.48 -8.50 -14.74
N LYS A 317 29.76 -9.08 -15.71
CA LYS A 317 28.30 -8.98 -15.80
C LYS A 317 27.68 -9.37 -14.47
N PRO A 318 26.76 -8.56 -13.92
CA PRO A 318 26.22 -8.83 -12.60
C PRO A 318 25.29 -10.05 -12.67
N VAL A 319 25.38 -10.91 -11.65
CA VAL A 319 24.69 -12.21 -11.58
C VAL A 319 23.27 -12.01 -11.04
N ILE A 320 22.33 -12.84 -11.51
CA ILE A 320 20.92 -12.84 -11.05
C ILE A 320 20.88 -13.01 -9.52
N GLY A 321 20.42 -11.98 -8.80
CA GLY A 321 20.25 -12.01 -7.35
C GLY A 321 21.04 -10.97 -6.55
N GLU A 322 21.94 -10.21 -7.18
CA GLU A 322 22.66 -9.09 -6.55
C GLU A 322 21.88 -7.77 -6.67
N GLU A 323 22.19 -6.79 -5.82
CA GLU A 323 21.59 -5.45 -5.89
C GLU A 323 22.08 -4.71 -7.15
N HIS A 324 21.34 -4.82 -8.26
CA HIS A 324 21.61 -4.05 -9.46
C HIS A 324 21.16 -2.60 -9.29
N THR A 325 21.97 -1.64 -9.72
CA THR A 325 21.46 -0.29 -9.95
C THR A 325 20.46 -0.31 -11.10
N ILE A 326 19.51 0.65 -11.14
CA ILE A 326 18.50 0.73 -12.22
C ILE A 326 19.16 0.73 -13.60
N MET A 327 20.29 1.45 -13.74
CA MET A 327 21.02 1.55 -15.00
C MET A 327 21.66 0.23 -15.40
N GLU A 328 22.21 -0.53 -14.45
CA GLU A 328 22.77 -1.85 -14.71
C GLU A 328 21.69 -2.86 -15.07
N ALA A 329 20.54 -2.83 -14.37
CA ALA A 329 19.41 -3.68 -14.69
C ALA A 329 18.92 -3.46 -16.13
N MET A 330 18.77 -2.19 -16.57
CA MET A 330 18.36 -1.85 -17.94
C MET A 330 19.33 -2.32 -19.04
N GLN A 331 20.59 -2.62 -18.69
CA GLN A 331 21.57 -3.16 -19.63
C GLN A 331 21.50 -4.69 -19.76
N THR A 332 20.71 -5.37 -18.92
CA THR A 332 20.55 -6.83 -18.96
C THR A 332 19.44 -7.24 -19.93
N TRP A 333 19.63 -8.40 -20.57
CA TRP A 333 18.59 -9.00 -21.41
C TRP A 333 17.38 -9.45 -20.57
N ASP A 334 17.63 -9.98 -19.37
CA ASP A 334 16.58 -10.44 -18.45
C ASP A 334 15.59 -9.32 -18.10
N PHE A 335 16.10 -8.09 -17.90
CA PHE A 335 15.24 -6.93 -17.71
C PHE A 335 14.31 -6.69 -18.90
N TRP A 336 14.80 -6.71 -20.13
CA TRP A 336 13.96 -6.45 -21.31
C TRP A 336 12.97 -7.58 -21.59
N VAL A 337 13.33 -8.83 -21.31
CA VAL A 337 12.41 -9.96 -21.38
C VAL A 337 11.30 -9.81 -20.36
N LEU A 338 11.63 -9.52 -19.10
CA LEU A 338 10.65 -9.28 -18.04
C LEU A 338 9.81 -8.05 -18.34
N PHE A 339 10.43 -6.93 -18.70
CA PHE A 339 9.75 -5.68 -19.04
C PHE A 339 8.75 -5.89 -20.17
N THR A 340 9.15 -6.53 -21.27
CA THR A 340 8.27 -6.81 -22.41
C THR A 340 7.15 -7.76 -22.03
N SER A 341 7.46 -8.82 -21.27
CA SER A 341 6.44 -9.76 -20.76
C SER A 341 5.40 -9.06 -19.87
N PHE A 342 5.85 -8.25 -18.92
CA PHE A 342 4.97 -7.47 -18.04
C PHE A 342 4.20 -6.39 -18.81
N LEU A 343 4.83 -5.72 -19.77
CA LEU A 343 4.19 -4.71 -20.63
C LEU A 343 3.04 -5.34 -21.42
N CYS A 344 3.27 -6.48 -22.07
CA CYS A 344 2.25 -7.19 -22.82
C CYS A 344 1.16 -7.75 -21.89
N GLY A 345 1.52 -8.41 -20.80
CA GLY A 345 0.55 -9.03 -19.88
C GLY A 345 -0.30 -8.00 -19.12
N VAL A 346 0.35 -7.11 -18.37
CA VAL A 346 -0.34 -6.10 -17.55
C VAL A 346 -0.98 -5.03 -18.43
N GLY A 347 -0.32 -4.62 -19.52
CA GLY A 347 -0.85 -3.61 -20.43
C GLY A 347 -2.17 -4.02 -21.08
N THR A 348 -2.28 -5.27 -21.55
CA THR A 348 -3.54 -5.79 -22.08
C THR A 348 -4.64 -5.85 -21.01
N GLY A 349 -4.32 -6.27 -19.78
CA GLY A 349 -5.28 -6.24 -18.66
C GLY A 349 -5.76 -4.84 -18.32
N MET A 350 -4.85 -3.86 -18.29
CA MET A 350 -5.18 -2.44 -18.08
C MET A 350 -6.09 -1.91 -19.20
N ALA A 351 -5.81 -2.27 -20.46
CA ALA A 351 -6.65 -1.85 -21.58
C ALA A 351 -8.10 -2.34 -21.44
N VAL A 352 -8.31 -3.58 -21.00
CA VAL A 352 -9.66 -4.13 -20.74
C VAL A 352 -10.33 -3.38 -19.59
N ILE A 353 -9.65 -3.20 -18.45
CA ILE A 353 -10.20 -2.51 -17.27
C ILE A 353 -10.62 -1.07 -17.62
N ASN A 354 -9.77 -0.36 -18.37
CA ASN A 354 -9.97 1.03 -18.76
C ASN A 354 -11.11 1.22 -19.77
N ASN A 355 -11.42 0.20 -20.57
CA ASN A 355 -12.48 0.25 -21.58
C ASN A 355 -13.74 -0.51 -21.14
N MET A 356 -13.82 -0.97 -19.88
CA MET A 356 -14.90 -1.82 -19.39
C MET A 356 -16.28 -1.17 -19.58
N ALA A 357 -16.39 0.13 -19.30
CA ALA A 357 -17.63 0.86 -19.53
C ALA A 357 -18.09 0.82 -20.99
N GLN A 358 -17.17 1.01 -21.93
CA GLN A 358 -17.50 1.04 -23.34
C GLN A 358 -17.75 -0.36 -23.91
N ILE A 359 -17.04 -1.37 -23.41
CA ILE A 359 -17.30 -2.79 -23.73
C ILE A 359 -18.70 -3.19 -23.24
N GLY A 360 -19.04 -2.84 -21.99
CA GLY A 360 -20.36 -3.14 -21.43
C GLY A 360 -21.50 -2.49 -22.19
N LEU A 361 -21.36 -1.19 -22.51
CA LEU A 361 -22.34 -0.47 -23.33
C LEU A 361 -22.51 -1.10 -24.72
N ALA A 362 -21.42 -1.51 -25.37
CA ALA A 362 -21.47 -2.18 -26.67
C ALA A 362 -22.16 -3.55 -26.62
N LEU A 363 -22.11 -4.23 -25.47
CA LEU A 363 -22.79 -5.49 -25.21
C LEU A 363 -24.24 -5.31 -24.71
N GLY A 364 -24.72 -4.07 -24.54
CA GLY A 364 -26.07 -3.76 -24.08
C GLY A 364 -26.23 -3.67 -22.55
N HIS A 365 -25.12 -3.63 -21.80
CA HIS A 365 -25.14 -3.40 -20.36
C HIS A 365 -25.02 -1.90 -20.05
N ALA A 366 -26.04 -1.32 -19.41
CA ALA A 366 -26.03 0.08 -18.98
C ALA A 366 -25.18 0.30 -17.71
N ASP A 367 -25.11 -0.72 -16.86
CA ASP A 367 -24.29 -0.73 -15.65
C ASP A 367 -23.20 -1.81 -15.77
N VAL A 368 -21.95 -1.43 -15.49
CA VAL A 368 -20.76 -2.28 -15.55
C VAL A 368 -20.09 -2.46 -14.18
N SER A 369 -20.68 -1.92 -13.11
CA SER A 369 -20.12 -1.94 -11.75
C SER A 369 -19.77 -3.37 -11.31
N ILE A 370 -20.63 -4.35 -11.57
CA ILE A 370 -20.37 -5.78 -11.29
C ILE A 370 -19.10 -6.30 -11.99
N PHE A 371 -18.87 -5.94 -13.26
CA PHE A 371 -17.69 -6.40 -14.00
C PHE A 371 -16.40 -5.75 -13.45
N ILE A 372 -16.49 -4.48 -13.07
CA ILE A 372 -15.38 -3.74 -12.46
C ILE A 372 -15.03 -4.36 -11.10
N SER A 373 -16.04 -4.61 -10.25
CA SER A 373 -15.84 -5.19 -8.92
C SER A 373 -15.32 -6.63 -9.00
N LEU A 374 -15.90 -7.49 -9.85
CA LEU A 374 -15.38 -8.84 -10.05
C LEU A 374 -13.92 -8.84 -10.52
N THR A 375 -13.56 -7.98 -11.47
CA THR A 375 -12.17 -7.86 -11.95
C THR A 375 -11.23 -7.45 -10.81
N SER A 376 -11.68 -6.56 -9.93
CA SER A 376 -10.95 -6.11 -8.73
C SER A 376 -10.77 -7.26 -7.72
N ILE A 377 -11.81 -8.01 -7.41
CA ILE A 377 -11.78 -9.13 -6.46
C ILE A 377 -10.89 -10.28 -6.98
N TRP A 378 -10.99 -10.63 -8.26
CA TRP A 378 -10.09 -11.62 -8.86
C TRP A 378 -8.64 -11.11 -8.91
N GLY A 379 -8.46 -9.81 -9.15
CA GLY A 379 -7.16 -9.14 -9.03
C GLY A 379 -6.58 -9.18 -7.61
N PHE A 380 -7.42 -9.19 -6.57
CA PHE A 380 -7.00 -9.41 -5.18
C PHE A 380 -6.47 -10.84 -4.99
N PHE A 381 -7.26 -11.85 -5.35
CA PHE A 381 -6.84 -13.25 -5.21
C PHE A 381 -5.56 -13.55 -6.00
N GLY A 382 -5.42 -13.02 -7.21
CA GLY A 382 -4.20 -13.15 -8.01
C GLY A 382 -2.96 -12.57 -7.30
N ARG A 383 -3.09 -11.43 -6.59
CA ARG A 383 -1.98 -10.81 -5.85
C ARG A 383 -1.62 -11.59 -4.57
N ILE A 384 -2.61 -12.13 -3.87
CA ILE A 384 -2.38 -12.96 -2.68
C ILE A 384 -1.74 -14.31 -3.06
N ILE A 385 -2.25 -14.97 -4.10
CA ILE A 385 -1.72 -16.26 -4.57
C ILE A 385 -0.31 -16.08 -5.10
N SER A 386 -0.06 -15.10 -5.96
CA SER A 386 1.29 -14.85 -6.49
C SER A 386 2.31 -14.50 -5.39
N GLY A 387 1.91 -13.71 -4.39
CA GLY A 387 2.74 -13.45 -3.21
C GLY A 387 3.07 -14.70 -2.42
N SER A 388 2.07 -15.54 -2.14
CA SER A 388 2.23 -16.78 -1.36
C SER A 388 3.08 -17.82 -2.11
N VAL A 389 2.84 -17.98 -3.41
CA VAL A 389 3.60 -18.89 -4.29
C VAL A 389 5.05 -18.42 -4.42
N SER A 390 5.28 -17.12 -4.59
CA SER A 390 6.64 -16.57 -4.63
C SER A 390 7.41 -16.86 -3.35
N GLU A 391 6.77 -16.70 -2.19
CA GLU A 391 7.40 -16.98 -0.90
C GLU A 391 7.66 -18.48 -0.68
N TYR A 392 6.75 -19.35 -1.15
CA TYR A 392 6.95 -20.80 -1.11
C TYR A 392 8.18 -21.23 -1.92
N PHE A 393 8.31 -20.74 -3.17
CA PHE A 393 9.46 -21.05 -4.00
C PHE A 393 10.78 -20.51 -3.43
N LEU A 394 10.78 -19.29 -2.89
CA LEU A 394 11.97 -18.73 -2.23
C LEU A 394 12.40 -19.63 -1.06
N LYS A 395 11.48 -20.02 -0.18
CA LYS A 395 11.80 -20.93 0.94
C LYS A 395 12.28 -22.30 0.46
N SER A 396 11.68 -22.84 -0.60
CA SER A 396 12.08 -24.12 -1.17
C SER A 396 13.46 -24.09 -1.82
N ILE A 397 13.86 -22.98 -2.46
CA ILE A 397 15.16 -22.85 -3.12
C ILE A 397 16.27 -22.63 -2.08
N PHE A 398 16.02 -21.80 -1.05
CA PHE A 398 17.02 -21.49 -0.02
C PHE A 398 17.16 -22.57 1.08
N HIS A 399 16.31 -23.60 1.12
CA HIS A 399 16.52 -24.80 1.96
C HIS A 399 17.34 -25.90 1.27
N VAL A 400 17.82 -25.68 0.05
CA VAL A 400 18.62 -26.65 -0.74
C VAL A 400 20.14 -26.38 -0.65
N HIS A 401 20.57 -25.43 0.17
CA HIS A 401 21.95 -25.26 0.64
C HIS A 401 21.97 -25.16 2.16
#